data_AF-A0A2N2XPN2-F1
#
_entry.id   AF-A0A2N2XPN2-F1
#
_cell.length_a   1.000
_cell.length_b   1.000
_cell.length_c   1.000
_cell.angle_alpha   90.00
_cell.angle_beta   90.00
_cell.angle_gamma   90.00
#
_symmetry.space_group_name_H-M   'P 1'
#
loop_
_entity.id
_entity.type
_entity.pdbx_description
1 polymer ?
#
loop_
_entity_poly.entity_id
_entity_poly.type
_entity_poly.pdbx_seq_one_letter_code
_entity_poly.pdbx_strand_id
1 'polypeptide(L)'
;MKPTLLILAAGMGSRYGGLKQLDPLGPSGETILDYSVYDAIRAGFGKVVFIIRHEIEKEFRAFFDGRFGNRLKVEYVFQELSNLPGGFKAPASHTKPWGT
;
A
#
# COMPACT_ATOMS: atom_id res chain seq x y z
N MET A 1 -18.93 -14.43 -4.00
CA MET A 1 -18.26 -13.19 -3.56
C MET A 1 -16.78 -13.51 -3.40
N LYS A 2 -15.85 -12.68 -3.90
CA LYS A 2 -14.41 -12.86 -3.68
C LYS A 2 -13.93 -11.94 -2.56
N PRO A 3 -13.01 -12.37 -1.66
CA PRO A 3 -12.48 -11.53 -0.60
C PRO A 3 -11.58 -10.41 -1.15
N THR A 4 -11.36 -9.37 -0.32
CA THR A 4 -10.44 -8.26 -0.57
C THR A 4 -9.22 -8.39 0.33
N LEU A 5 -8.02 -8.27 -0.24
CA LEU A 5 -6.77 -8.20 0.49
C LEU A 5 -6.50 -6.74 0.83
N LEU A 6 -6.29 -6.44 2.11
CA LEU A 6 -5.88 -5.12 2.56
C LEU A 6 -4.38 -5.18 2.89
N ILE A 7 -3.58 -4.34 2.25
CA ILE A 7 -2.13 -4.26 2.49
C ILE A 7 -1.81 -2.94 3.18
N LEU A 8 -1.15 -3.02 4.33
CA LEU A 8 -0.68 -1.87 5.10
C LEU A 8 0.67 -1.39 4.55
N ALA A 9 0.63 -0.40 3.65
CA ALA A 9 1.77 0.09 2.88
C ALA A 9 2.15 1.56 3.18
N ALA A 10 1.55 2.17 4.21
CA ALA A 10 1.77 3.56 4.58
C ALA A 10 3.07 3.80 5.39
N GLY A 11 3.77 2.73 5.74
CA GLY A 11 5.02 2.78 6.50
C GLY A 11 6.20 3.18 5.64
N MET A 12 6.81 4.34 5.91
CA MET A 12 8.09 4.71 5.33
C MET A 12 9.25 4.14 6.15
N GLY A 13 10.15 3.42 5.50
CA GLY A 13 11.38 2.93 6.13
C GLY A 13 12.37 4.07 6.34
N SER A 14 12.31 4.76 7.48
CA SER A 14 13.20 5.89 7.80
C SER A 14 14.70 5.56 7.71
N ARG A 15 15.07 4.29 7.91
CA ARG A 15 16.46 3.81 7.79
C ARG A 15 16.99 3.73 6.36
N TYR A 16 16.14 3.85 5.34
CA TYR A 16 16.53 3.60 3.94
C TYR A 16 16.22 4.77 2.99
N GLY A 17 15.68 5.88 3.52
CA GLY A 17 15.48 7.10 2.73
C GLY A 17 14.50 6.97 1.55
N GLY A 18 13.73 5.87 1.46
CA GLY A 18 12.88 5.57 0.32
C GLY A 18 11.91 4.40 0.50
N LEU A 19 11.30 4.01 -0.61
CA LEU A 19 10.21 3.02 -0.73
C LEU A 19 10.71 1.57 -0.71
N LYS A 20 11.10 1.07 0.47
CA LYS A 20 11.62 -0.32 0.60
C LYS A 20 10.67 -1.40 0.11
N GLN A 21 9.36 -1.11 0.12
CA GLN A 21 8.35 -2.08 -0.30
C GLN A 21 8.37 -2.35 -1.81
N LEU A 22 9.01 -1.48 -2.59
CA LEU A 22 9.20 -1.64 -4.03
C LEU A 22 10.59 -2.17 -4.40
N ASP A 23 11.42 -2.51 -3.41
CA ASP A 23 12.75 -3.06 -3.67
C ASP A 23 12.61 -4.46 -4.29
N PRO A 24 13.32 -4.73 -5.41
CA PRO A 24 13.31 -6.04 -6.04
C PRO A 24 13.98 -7.07 -5.13
N LEU A 25 13.34 -8.22 -5.02
CA LEU A 25 13.78 -9.39 -4.24
C LEU A 25 13.88 -10.64 -5.12
N GLY A 26 12.93 -10.80 -6.04
CA GLY A 26 12.84 -11.95 -6.93
C GLY A 26 13.84 -11.91 -8.09
N PRO A 27 14.07 -13.06 -8.75
CA PRO A 27 15.04 -13.20 -9.83
C PRO A 27 14.70 -12.37 -11.06
N SER A 28 13.46 -11.90 -11.21
CA SER A 28 13.02 -11.05 -12.32
C SER A 28 12.53 -9.67 -11.85
N GLY A 29 12.96 -9.23 -10.66
CA GLY A 29 12.62 -7.92 -10.11
C GLY A 29 11.27 -7.87 -9.39
N GLU A 30 10.72 -9.02 -8.98
CA GLU A 30 9.54 -9.08 -8.14
C GLU A 30 9.83 -8.54 -6.74
N THR A 31 8.87 -7.82 -6.18
CA THR A 31 8.89 -7.35 -4.79
C THR A 31 8.25 -8.38 -3.87
N ILE A 32 8.45 -8.24 -2.55
CA ILE A 32 7.71 -9.06 -1.58
C ILE A 32 6.18 -8.88 -1.69
N LEU A 33 5.74 -7.70 -2.12
CA LEU A 33 4.33 -7.39 -2.36
C LEU A 33 3.79 -8.13 -3.59
N ASP A 34 4.61 -8.34 -4.63
CA ASP A 34 4.22 -9.15 -5.79
C ASP A 34 3.90 -10.59 -5.39
N TYR A 35 4.78 -11.21 -4.60
CA TYR A 35 4.54 -12.56 -4.09
C TYR A 35 3.26 -12.62 -3.24
N SER A 36 3.07 -11.63 -2.36
CA SER A 36 1.88 -11.55 -1.50
C SER A 36 0.58 -11.44 -2.31
N VAL A 37 0.55 -10.58 -3.34
CA VAL A 37 -0.63 -10.43 -4.21
C VAL A 37 -0.81 -11.66 -5.10
N TYR A 38 0.28 -12.25 -5.61
CA TYR A 38 0.22 -13.46 -6.43
C TYR A 38 -0.41 -14.64 -5.67
N ASP A 39 -0.01 -14.87 -4.42
CA ASP A 39 -0.59 -15.92 -3.59
C ASP A 39 -2.04 -15.60 -3.20
N ALA A 40 -2.40 -14.33 -2.99
CA ALA A 40 -3.79 -13.93 -2.76
C ALA A 40 -4.67 -14.21 -3.99
N ILE A 41 -4.18 -13.96 -5.21
CA ILE A 41 -4.88 -14.33 -6.44
C ILE A 41 -5.14 -15.84 -6.48
N ARG A 42 -4.13 -16.65 -6.15
CA ARG A 42 -4.26 -18.12 -6.10
C ARG A 42 -5.21 -18.60 -5.00
N ALA A 43 -5.29 -17.88 -3.89
CA ALA A 43 -6.23 -18.13 -2.81
C ALA A 43 -7.67 -17.63 -3.10
N GLY A 44 -7.90 -17.01 -4.27
CA GLY A 44 -9.24 -16.62 -4.73
C GLY A 44 -9.64 -15.18 -4.40
N PHE A 45 -8.71 -14.32 -3.96
CA PHE A 45 -8.98 -12.90 -3.77
C PHE A 45 -9.30 -12.20 -5.10
N GLY A 46 -10.23 -11.25 -5.06
CA GLY A 46 -10.67 -10.51 -6.25
C GLY A 46 -10.17 -9.06 -6.31
N LYS A 47 -9.68 -8.54 -5.20
CA LYS A 47 -9.28 -7.14 -5.04
C LYS A 47 -8.13 -7.02 -4.04
N VAL A 48 -7.20 -6.12 -4.29
CA VAL A 48 -6.26 -5.60 -3.31
C VAL A 48 -6.52 -4.11 -3.09
N VAL A 49 -6.44 -3.69 -1.82
CA VAL A 49 -6.47 -2.29 -1.42
C VAL A 49 -5.16 -2.00 -0.70
N PHE A 50 -4.38 -1.05 -1.21
CA PHE A 50 -3.17 -0.57 -0.56
C PHE A 50 -3.51 0.66 0.29
N ILE A 51 -3.22 0.60 1.60
CA ILE A 51 -3.20 1.79 2.45
C ILE A 51 -1.82 2.42 2.31
N ILE A 52 -1.72 3.59 1.70
CA ILE A 52 -0.47 4.31 1.45
C ILE A 52 -0.56 5.74 2.01
N ARG A 53 0.47 6.56 1.77
CA ARG A 53 0.41 8.01 1.98
C ARG A 53 0.53 8.74 0.66
N HIS A 54 0.06 9.98 0.57
CA HIS A 54 0.12 10.73 -0.68
C HIS A 54 1.55 10.95 -1.19
N GLU A 55 2.56 11.01 -0.32
CA GLU A 55 3.95 11.26 -0.73
C GLU A 55 4.55 10.12 -1.58
N ILE A 56 3.96 8.93 -1.54
CA ILE A 56 4.42 7.74 -2.26
C ILE A 56 3.43 7.24 -3.33
N GLU A 57 2.34 7.99 -3.55
CA GLU A 57 1.26 7.59 -4.44
C GLU A 57 1.73 7.38 -5.87
N LYS A 58 2.55 8.30 -6.38
CA LYS A 58 3.00 8.29 -7.76
C LYS A 58 3.84 7.05 -8.05
N GLU A 59 4.76 6.70 -7.16
CA GLU A 59 5.62 5.53 -7.27
C GLU A 59 4.82 4.24 -7.16
N PHE A 60 3.88 4.16 -6.21
CA PHE A 60 3.01 3.00 -6.05
C PHE A 60 2.12 2.73 -7.26
N ARG A 61 1.53 3.78 -7.83
CA ARG A 61 0.73 3.69 -9.06
C ARG A 61 1.59 3.27 -10.23
N ALA A 62 2.73 3.93 -10.44
CA ALA A 62 3.66 3.57 -11.52
C ALA A 62 4.12 2.12 -11.45
N PHE A 63 4.26 1.56 -10.24
CA PHE A 63 4.68 0.18 -10.05
C PHE A 63 3.55 -0.84 -10.21
N PHE A 64 2.38 -0.61 -9.58
CA PHE A 64 1.32 -1.61 -9.48
C PHE A 64 0.17 -1.45 -10.48
N ASP A 65 -0.02 -0.27 -11.07
CA ASP A 65 -1.08 -0.07 -12.06
C ASP A 65 -0.81 -0.97 -13.28
N GLY A 66 -1.80 -1.80 -13.62
CA GLY A 66 -1.70 -2.76 -14.72
C GLY A 66 -0.84 -4.00 -14.43
N ARG A 67 -0.05 -4.03 -13.34
CA ARG A 67 0.88 -5.14 -13.01
C ARG A 67 0.20 -6.50 -12.91
N PHE A 68 -1.05 -6.53 -12.44
CA PHE A 68 -1.83 -7.76 -12.30
C PHE A 68 -2.82 -8.01 -13.45
N GLY A 69 -2.91 -7.10 -14.42
CA GLY A 69 -3.89 -7.15 -15.51
C GLY A 69 -5.32 -7.34 -15.01
N ASN A 70 -6.11 -8.18 -15.68
CA ASN A 70 -7.51 -8.45 -15.30
C ASN A 70 -7.67 -9.50 -14.19
N ARG A 71 -6.57 -9.96 -13.58
CA ARG A 71 -6.62 -11.03 -12.56
C ARG A 71 -7.17 -10.54 -11.22
N LEU A 72 -6.95 -9.27 -10.91
CA LEU A 72 -7.26 -8.69 -9.60
C LEU A 72 -7.41 -7.17 -9.70
N LYS A 73 -8.45 -6.62 -9.05
CA LYS A 73 -8.65 -5.16 -8.98
C LYS A 73 -7.68 -4.54 -7.98
N VAL A 74 -7.05 -3.43 -8.35
CA VAL A 74 -6.17 -2.64 -7.47
C VAL A 74 -6.86 -1.34 -7.08
N GLU A 75 -6.86 -1.01 -5.79
CA GLU A 75 -7.35 0.25 -5.23
C GLU A 75 -6.36 0.80 -4.21
N TYR A 76 -6.40 2.12 -3.99
CA TYR A 76 -5.53 2.83 -3.05
C TYR A 76 -6.38 3.66 -2.10
N VAL A 77 -6.01 3.67 -0.83
CA VAL A 77 -6.57 4.55 0.20
C VAL A 77 -5.42 5.19 0.98
N PHE A 78 -5.69 6.34 1.60
CA PHE A 78 -4.64 7.19 2.16
C PHE A 78 -4.73 7.30 3.68
N GLN A 79 -3.59 7.08 4.34
CA GLN A 79 -3.41 7.35 5.76
C GLN A 79 -2.84 8.76 5.93
N GLU A 80 -3.70 9.69 6.36
CA GLU A 80 -3.33 11.08 6.61
C GLU A 80 -3.55 11.44 8.08
N LEU A 81 -2.70 12.34 8.63
CA LEU A 81 -2.82 12.78 10.03
C LEU A 81 -4.14 13.53 10.30
N SER A 82 -4.67 14.18 9.26
CA SER A 82 -5.93 14.91 9.27
C SER A 82 -7.16 14.02 9.12
N ASN A 83 -7.01 12.73 8.77
CA ASN A 83 -8.12 11.81 8.58
C ASN A 83 -8.65 11.31 9.95
N LEU A 84 -9.31 12.22 10.67
CA LEU A 84 -9.84 12.03 12.02
C LEU A 84 -11.37 12.11 12.00
N PRO A 85 -12.05 11.50 12.99
CA PRO A 85 -13.49 11.69 13.17
C PRO A 85 -13.87 13.17 13.32
N GLY A 86 -15.12 13.50 12.99
CA GLY A 86 -15.63 14.86 13.09
C GLY A 86 -15.45 15.45 14.50
N GLY A 87 -15.07 16.73 14.56
CA GLY A 87 -14.82 17.45 15.81
C GLY A 87 -13.38 17.37 16.33
N PHE A 88 -12.53 16.52 15.74
CA PHE A 88 -11.12 16.41 16.11
C PHE A 88 -10.21 17.14 15.13
N LYS A 89 -9.09 17.65 15.65
CA LYS A 89 -7.97 18.19 14.87
C LYS A 89 -6.68 17.62 15.40
N ALA A 90 -5.78 17.24 14.49
CA ALA A 90 -4.44 16.82 14.87
C ALA A 90 -3.70 17.98 15.55
N PRO A 91 -2.96 17.74 16.65
CA PRO A 91 -2.07 18.75 17.21
C PRO A 91 -1.05 19.20 16.17
N ALA A 92 -0.77 20.51 16.09
CA ALA A 92 0.16 21.05 15.10
C ALA A 92 1.59 20.47 15.19
N SER A 93 1.99 20.01 16.37
CA SER A 93 3.30 19.37 16.60
C SER A 93 3.34 17.87 16.28
N HIS A 94 2.20 17.26 15.94
CA HIS A 94 2.13 15.82 15.67
C HIS A 94 2.58 15.51 14.24
N THR A 95 3.64 14.70 14.12
CA THR A 95 4.26 14.37 12.83
C THR A 95 4.33 12.87 12.56
N LYS A 96 4.09 12.03 13.57
CA LYS A 96 4.14 10.57 13.43
C LYS A 96 2.79 10.01 12.96
N PRO A 97 2.74 8.88 12.24
CA PRO A 97 1.49 8.19 11.94
C PRO A 97 0.73 7.82 13.23
N TRP A 98 -0.59 7.78 13.16
CA TRP A 98 -1.47 7.39 14.29
C TRP A 98 -1.32 5.92 14.72
N GLY A 99 -0.87 5.05 13.81
CA GLY A 99 -0.68 3.62 14.08
C GLY A 99 -1.37 2.73 13.05
N THR A 100 -1.28 1.42 13.27
CA THR A 100 -2.06 0.39 12.57
C THR A 100 -3.31 0.04 13.34
#